data_AF-A0A4Y2RPL4-F1
#
_entry.id   AF-A0A4Y2RPL4-F1
#
_cell.length_a   1.000
_cell.length_b   1.000
_cell.length_c   1.000
_cell.angle_alpha   90.00
_cell.angle_beta   90.00
_cell.angle_gamma   90.00
#
_symmetry.space_group_name_H-M   'P 1'
#
loop_
_entity.id
_entity.type
_entity.pdbx_description
1 polymer ?
#
loop_
_entity_poly.entity_id
_entity_poly.type
_entity_poly.pdbx_seq_one_letter_code
_entity_poly.pdbx_strand_id
1 'polypeptide(L)'
;MHLGLPSTAVVGDRFGVSDRSVAAIASSVLHDVGLITSNNSDFVVDENKLRMEKAKVRKDLKFQALSEAQALPLKGLYFDGRKDSTLIEERVDTKRYMRKAKE
;
A
#
# COMPACT_ATOMS: atom_id res chain seq x y z
N MET A 1 6.14 -27.67 4.28
CA MET A 1 5.49 -27.06 3.10
C MET A 1 4.96 -25.68 3.51
N HIS A 2 5.06 -24.66 2.66
CA HIS A 2 4.51 -23.32 2.94
C HIS A 2 3.25 -23.10 2.08
N LEU A 3 2.11 -22.87 2.72
CA LEU A 3 0.87 -22.52 2.02
C LEU A 3 0.79 -21.00 1.88
N GLY A 4 0.92 -20.51 0.64
CA GLY A 4 0.74 -19.09 0.34
C GLY A 4 -0.73 -18.70 0.45
N LEU A 5 -1.03 -17.65 1.23
CA LEU A 5 -2.38 -17.10 1.39
C LEU A 5 -2.44 -15.63 0.94
N PRO A 6 -2.11 -15.32 -0.32
CA PRO A 6 -2.03 -13.95 -0.81
C PRO A 6 -3.40 -13.26 -0.73
N SER A 7 -4.50 -13.96 -1.03
CA SER A 7 -5.86 -13.41 -0.94
C SER A 7 -6.22 -12.98 0.48
N THR A 8 -5.93 -13.82 1.47
CA THR A 8 -6.17 -13.53 2.89
C THR A 8 -5.32 -12.34 3.35
N ALA A 9 -4.05 -12.26 2.90
CA ALA A 9 -3.16 -11.15 3.18
C ALA A 9 -3.68 -9.82 2.61
N VAL A 10 -4.13 -9.80 1.35
CA VAL A 10 -4.74 -8.63 0.70
C VAL A 10 -5.98 -8.17 1.46
N VAL A 11 -6.89 -9.09 1.78
CA VAL A 11 -8.13 -8.78 2.49
C VAL A 11 -7.84 -8.22 3.88
N GLY A 12 -6.94 -8.86 4.63
CA GLY A 12 -6.54 -8.40 5.96
C GLY A 12 -5.94 -6.99 5.95
N ASP A 13 -5.13 -6.67 4.94
CA ASP A 13 -4.59 -5.31 4.77
C ASP A 13 -5.65 -4.29 4.36
N ARG A 14 -6.56 -4.67 3.46
CA ARG A 14 -7.64 -3.80 2.97
C ARG A 14 -8.55 -3.33 4.10
N PHE A 15 -8.84 -4.20 5.06
CA PHE A 15 -9.72 -3.91 6.18
C PHE A 15 -8.98 -3.48 7.46
N GLY A 16 -7.64 -3.37 7.42
CA GLY A 16 -6.83 -2.96 8.58
C GLY A 16 -6.94 -3.90 9.78
N VAL A 17 -7.23 -5.19 9.55
CA VAL A 17 -7.43 -6.17 10.62
C VAL A 17 -6.08 -6.61 11.18
N SER A 18 -6.03 -6.86 12.49
CA SER A 18 -4.84 -7.43 13.16
C SER A 18 -4.39 -8.73 12.49
N ASP A 19 -3.08 -8.85 12.26
CA ASP A 19 -2.48 -10.05 11.66
C ASP A 19 -2.80 -11.32 12.46
N ARG A 20 -2.86 -11.22 13.78
CA ARG A 20 -3.24 -12.33 14.66
C ARG A 20 -4.69 -12.79 14.42
N SER A 21 -5.63 -11.84 14.29
CA SER A 21 -7.03 -12.16 14.03
C SER A 21 -7.20 -12.82 12.67
N VAL A 22 -6.52 -12.31 11.65
CA VAL A 22 -6.56 -12.89 10.30
C VAL A 22 -5.94 -14.29 10.28
N ALA A 23 -4.83 -14.50 11.00
CA ALA A 23 -4.19 -15.81 11.12
C ALA A 23 -5.08 -16.85 11.84
N ALA A 24 -5.80 -16.43 12.88
CA ALA A 24 -6.75 -17.30 13.58
C ALA A 24 -7.94 -17.70 12.69
N ILE A 25 -8.52 -16.73 11.95
CA ILE A 25 -9.61 -17.01 11.00
C ILE A 25 -9.13 -17.96 9.90
N ALA A 26 -7.96 -17.69 9.31
CA ALA A 26 -7.39 -18.54 8.27
C ALA A 26 -7.13 -19.96 8.79
N SER A 27 -6.57 -20.11 9.99
CA SER A 27 -6.34 -21.41 10.61
C SER A 27 -7.65 -22.15 10.92
N SER A 28 -8.69 -21.45 11.37
CA SER A 28 -10.03 -22.02 11.57
C SER A 28 -10.59 -22.58 10.26
N VAL A 29 -10.56 -21.79 9.19
CA VAL A 29 -11.06 -22.23 7.87
C VAL A 29 -10.26 -23.43 7.35
N LEU A 30 -8.95 -23.43 7.52
CA LEU A 30 -8.11 -24.56 7.12
C LEU A 30 -8.38 -25.83 7.95
N HIS A 31 -8.77 -25.68 9.20
CA HIS A 31 -9.22 -26.79 10.04
C HIS A 31 -10.58 -27.32 9.55
N ASP A 32 -11.54 -26.45 9.25
CA ASP A 32 -12.86 -26.83 8.74
C ASP A 32 -12.79 -27.54 7.37
N VAL A 33 -11.83 -27.13 6.52
CA VAL A 33 -11.54 -27.76 5.23
C VAL A 33 -10.74 -29.08 5.39
N GLY A 34 -10.27 -29.40 6.59
CA GLY A 34 -9.52 -30.64 6.90
C GLY A 34 -8.05 -30.61 6.46
N LEU A 35 -7.52 -29.44 6.09
CA LEU A 35 -6.10 -29.24 5.79
C LEU A 35 -5.26 -29.22 7.07
N ILE A 36 -5.84 -28.73 8.16
CA ILE A 36 -5.28 -28.83 9.51
C ILE A 36 -6.11 -29.84 10.28
N THR A 37 -5.44 -30.77 10.94
CA THR A 37 -6.07 -31.71 11.87
C THR A 37 -5.30 -31.70 13.17
N SER A 38 -5.81 -32.36 14.21
CA SER A 38 -5.10 -32.50 15.49
C SER A 38 -3.70 -33.10 15.35
N ASN A 39 -3.50 -33.93 14.32
CA ASN A 39 -2.27 -34.69 14.11
C ASN A 39 -1.33 -34.02 13.11
N ASN A 40 -1.85 -33.16 12.22
CA ASN A 40 -1.09 -32.48 11.18
C ASN A 40 -1.29 -30.96 11.27
N SER A 41 -0.24 -30.27 11.72
CA SER A 41 -0.20 -28.82 11.92
C SER A 41 0.64 -28.06 10.87
N ASP A 42 1.05 -28.73 9.80
CA ASP A 42 1.97 -28.16 8.81
C ASP A 42 1.45 -26.88 8.14
N PHE A 43 0.12 -26.80 7.98
CA PHE A 43 -0.57 -25.69 7.34
C PHE A 43 -1.11 -24.64 8.32
N VAL A 44 -0.80 -24.75 9.62
CA VAL A 44 -1.20 -23.73 10.60
C VAL A 44 -0.64 -22.37 10.19
N VAL A 45 -1.54 -21.38 10.12
CA VAL A 45 -1.21 -20.01 9.76
C VAL A 45 -0.89 -19.28 11.06
N ASP A 46 0.39 -18.98 11.24
CA ASP A 46 0.84 -18.10 12.31
C ASP A 46 0.89 -16.63 11.84
N GLU A 47 1.00 -15.74 12.80
CA GLU A 47 1.09 -14.30 12.58
C GLU A 47 2.30 -13.91 11.71
N ASN A 48 3.44 -14.58 11.89
CA ASN A 48 4.66 -14.28 11.14
C ASN A 48 4.56 -14.71 9.67
N LYS A 49 3.97 -15.87 9.39
CA LYS A 49 3.67 -16.36 8.04
C LYS A 49 2.77 -15.38 7.32
N LEU A 50 1.70 -14.91 7.98
CA LEU A 50 0.81 -13.92 7.39
C LEU A 50 1.53 -12.58 7.14
N ARG A 51 2.33 -12.10 8.09
CA ARG A 51 3.10 -10.86 7.96
C ARG A 51 4.08 -10.91 6.80
N MET A 52 4.72 -12.06 6.57
CA MET A 52 5.59 -12.29 5.42
C MET A 52 4.82 -12.25 4.11
N GLU A 53 3.67 -12.93 4.03
CA GLU A 53 2.83 -12.91 2.83
C GLU A 53 2.31 -11.50 2.52
N LYS A 54 1.86 -10.75 3.53
CA LYS A 54 1.50 -9.33 3.38
C LYS A 54 2.66 -8.49 2.84
N ALA A 55 3.87 -8.70 3.36
CA ALA A 55 5.04 -7.96 2.87
C ALA A 55 5.35 -8.25 1.40
N LYS A 56 5.18 -9.50 0.94
CA LYS A 56 5.32 -9.86 -0.49
C LYS A 56 4.25 -9.16 -1.34
N VAL A 57 2.98 -9.33 -0.96
CA VAL A 57 1.83 -8.70 -1.63
C VAL A 57 2.01 -7.19 -1.77
N ARG A 58 2.45 -6.51 -0.69
CA ARG A 58 2.70 -5.06 -0.72
C ARG A 58 3.83 -4.68 -1.68
N LYS A 59 4.89 -5.49 -1.78
CA LYS A 59 5.99 -5.23 -2.72
C LYS A 59 5.51 -5.39 -4.15
N ASP A 60 4.79 -6.45 -4.44
CA ASP A 60 4.27 -6.74 -5.78
C ASP A 60 3.29 -5.66 -6.23
N LEU A 61 2.37 -5.26 -5.33
CA LEU A 61 1.41 -4.18 -5.61
C LEU A 61 2.10 -2.84 -5.84
N LYS A 62 3.14 -2.51 -5.06
CA LYS A 62 3.94 -1.30 -5.30
C LYS A 62 4.65 -1.35 -6.65
N PHE A 63 5.20 -2.50 -7.02
CA PHE A 63 5.87 -2.65 -8.31
C PHE A 63 4.89 -2.48 -9.47
N GLN A 64 3.70 -3.08 -9.38
CA GLN A 64 2.61 -2.87 -10.35
C GLN A 64 2.21 -1.40 -10.43
N ALA A 65 1.97 -0.75 -9.30
CA ALA A 65 1.59 0.66 -9.27
C ALA A 65 2.67 1.59 -9.86
N LEU A 66 3.96 1.30 -9.63
CA LEU A 66 5.06 2.06 -10.22
C LEU A 66 5.17 1.84 -11.73
N SER A 67 4.97 0.60 -12.20
CA SER A 67 4.94 0.27 -13.62
C SER A 67 3.77 0.99 -14.33
N GLU A 68 2.59 0.95 -13.74
CA GLU A 68 1.40 1.66 -14.24
C GLU A 68 1.62 3.18 -14.24
N ALA A 69 2.20 3.74 -13.18
CA ALA A 69 2.51 5.17 -13.11
C ALA A 69 3.52 5.60 -14.17
N GLN A 70 4.52 4.77 -14.50
CA GLN A 70 5.48 5.05 -15.57
C GLN A 70 4.85 4.95 -16.97
N ALA A 71 3.84 4.10 -17.14
CA ALA A 71 3.08 3.98 -18.38
C ALA A 71 2.13 5.17 -18.60
N LEU A 72 1.70 5.83 -17.53
CA LEU A 72 0.87 7.03 -17.61
C LEU A 72 1.73 8.27 -17.98
N PRO A 73 1.26 9.16 -18.87
CA PRO A 73 1.98 10.41 -19.21
C PRO A 73 2.04 11.43 -18.05
N LEU A 74 1.40 11.14 -16.92
CA LEU A 74 1.21 12.06 -15.79
C LEU A 74 2.47 12.10 -14.93
N LYS A 75 3.27 13.18 -15.07
CA LYS A 75 4.52 13.41 -14.33
C LYS A 75 4.33 13.79 -12.84
N GLY A 76 3.09 14.03 -12.41
CA GLY A 76 2.74 14.36 -11.04
C GLY A 76 1.44 15.15 -10.95
N LEU A 77 0.71 14.95 -9.86
CA LEU A 77 -0.46 15.75 -9.49
C LEU A 77 0.02 16.78 -8.45
N TYR A 78 0.28 18.02 -8.90
CA TYR A 78 0.68 19.10 -8.00
C TYR A 78 -0.57 19.69 -7.34
N PHE A 79 -0.69 19.47 -6.04
CA PHE A 79 -1.62 20.22 -5.21
C PHE A 79 -0.83 21.37 -4.58
N ASP A 80 -0.71 22.51 -5.28
CA ASP A 80 -0.12 23.71 -4.64
C ASP A 80 -1.00 24.18 -3.49
N GLY A 81 -2.32 23.92 -3.53
CA GLY A 81 -3.22 24.18 -2.40
C GLY A 81 -3.17 25.63 -1.90
N ARG A 82 -2.57 26.55 -2.69
CA ARG A 82 -2.30 27.92 -2.29
C ARG A 82 -3.53 28.77 -2.57
N LYS A 83 -4.32 28.91 -1.53
CA LYS A 83 -5.41 29.91 -1.47
C LYS A 83 -4.87 31.35 -1.46
N ASP A 84 -3.63 31.53 -1.01
CA ASP A 84 -3.01 32.83 -0.77
C ASP A 84 -2.10 33.25 -1.93
N SER A 85 -2.11 34.56 -2.22
CA SER A 85 -1.25 35.14 -3.27
C SER A 85 0.24 34.93 -2.92
N THR A 86 1.01 34.40 -3.86
CA THR A 86 2.45 34.23 -3.74
C THR A 86 3.17 35.51 -4.17
N LEU A 87 4.19 35.94 -3.42
CA LEU A 87 5.09 37.01 -3.88
C LEU A 87 6.05 36.45 -4.92
N ILE A 88 6.00 37.00 -6.13
CA ILE A 88 6.90 36.67 -7.24
C ILE A 88 7.86 37.84 -7.50
N GLU A 89 9.10 37.52 -7.85
CA GLU A 89 10.11 38.49 -8.26
C GLU A 89 10.06 38.63 -9.79
N GLU A 90 9.57 39.76 -10.29
CA GLU A 90 9.49 40.06 -11.71
C GLU A 90 10.69 40.91 -12.13
N ARG A 91 11.39 40.48 -13.18
CA ARG A 91 12.45 41.28 -13.81
C ARG A 91 11.85 42.10 -14.94
N VAL A 92 11.92 43.42 -14.79
CA VAL A 92 11.61 44.37 -15.86
C VAL A 92 12.90 45.16 -16.12
N ASP A 93 13.39 45.05 -17.35
CA ASP A 93 14.71 45.53 -17.78
C ASP A 93 15.86 44.95 -16.93
N THR A 94 16.57 45.81 -16.19
CA THR A 94 17.66 45.47 -15.27
C THR A 94 17.23 45.46 -13.79
N LYS A 95 15.98 45.81 -13.48
CA LYS A 95 15.48 45.95 -12.11
C LYS A 95 14.55 44.79 -11.73
N ARG A 96 14.54 44.47 -10.44
CA ARG A 96 13.71 43.40 -9.86
C ARG A 96 12.62 44.00 -8.98
N TYR A 97 11.39 43.57 -9.18
CA TYR A 97 10.21 44.06 -8.46
C TYR A 97 9.45 42.91 -7.81
N MET A 98 9.03 43.10 -6.56
CA MET A 98 8.16 42.14 -5.89
C MET A 98 6.69 42.43 -6.22
N ARG A 99 5.97 41.45 -6.76
CA ARG A 99 4.53 41.54 -7.00
C ARG A 99 3.81 40.35 -6.38
N LYS A 100 2.57 40.58 -5.95
CA LYS A 100 1.67 39.49 -5.53
C LYS A 100 1.01 38.92 -6.78
N ALA A 101 1.26 37.66 -7.06
CA ALA A 101 0.52 36.90 -8.06
C ALA A 101 -0.43 35.93 -7.36
N LYS A 102 -1.66 35.85 -7.85
CA LYS A 102 -2.52 34.69 -7.64
C LYS A 102 -2.32 33.77 -8.83
N GLU A 103 -2.31 32.47 -8.56
CA GLU A 103 -2.48 31.46 -9.61
C GLU A 103 -3.83 31.66 -10.35
#